data_AF-A0ABD3K8K1-F1
#
_entry.id   AF-A0ABD3K8K1-F1
#
_cell.length_a   1.000
_cell.length_b   1.000
_cell.length_c   1.000
_cell.angle_alpha   90.00
_cell.angle_beta   90.00
_cell.angle_gamma   90.00
#
_symmetry.space_group_name_H-M   'P 1'
#
loop_
_entity.id
_entity.type
_entity.pdbx_description
1 polymer ?
#
loop_
_entity_poly.entity_id
_entity_poly.type
_entity_poly.pdbx_seq_one_letter_code
_entity_poly.pdbx_strand_id
1 'polypeptide(L)'
;MYFTDMVYRHLTQTKVYNWMVSPQKRRKIIDIARKIIIISIWCIHANPSDRPSISKAIEMLEGSLELLPVSPNPASSSPIASPRNFEIISPSGTFTNS
;
A
#
# COMPACT_ATOMS: atom_id res chain seq x y z
N MET A 1 -0.11 -22.88 -37.15
CA MET A 1 0.36 -22.11 -35.97
C MET A 1 0.47 -23.04 -34.76
N TYR A 2 1.60 -23.74 -34.60
CA TYR A 2 1.81 -24.71 -33.51
C TYR A 2 2.41 -24.08 -32.25
N PHE A 3 3.10 -22.94 -32.42
CA PHE A 3 3.84 -22.26 -31.38
C PHE A 3 2.92 -21.63 -30.31
N THR A 4 1.85 -20.93 -30.73
CA THR A 4 0.87 -20.35 -29.81
C THR A 4 0.14 -21.40 -28.98
N ASP A 5 -0.18 -22.54 -29.59
CA ASP A 5 -0.85 -23.66 -28.92
C ASP A 5 0.09 -24.42 -27.98
N MET A 6 1.38 -24.52 -28.28
CA MET A 6 2.39 -25.08 -27.38
C MET A 6 2.64 -24.19 -26.15
N VAL A 7 2.70 -22.86 -26.37
CA VAL A 7 2.83 -21.87 -25.29
C VAL A 7 1.55 -21.85 -24.44
N TYR A 8 0.37 -21.88 -25.06
CA TYR A 8 -0.90 -21.97 -24.34
C TYR A 8 -1.01 -23.26 -23.53
N ARG A 9 -0.64 -24.42 -24.10
CA ARG A 9 -0.61 -25.71 -23.39
C ARG A 9 0.44 -25.76 -22.27
N HIS A 10 1.53 -25.02 -22.37
CA HIS A 10 2.51 -24.84 -21.28
C HIS A 10 2.01 -23.89 -20.18
N LEU A 11 1.32 -22.80 -20.55
CA LEU A 11 0.69 -21.88 -19.58
C LEU A 11 -0.47 -22.55 -18.84
N THR A 12 -1.23 -23.40 -19.54
CA THR A 12 -2.38 -24.15 -19.00
C THR A 12 -2.00 -25.51 -18.42
N GLN A 13 -0.71 -25.90 -18.51
CA GLN A 13 -0.28 -27.26 -18.21
C GLN A 13 -0.68 -27.67 -16.81
N THR A 14 -1.16 -28.90 -16.70
CA THR A 14 -1.72 -29.65 -15.58
C THR A 14 -1.21 -29.32 -14.17
N LYS A 15 0.01 -28.82 -13.98
CA LYS A 15 0.50 -28.29 -12.69
C LYS A 15 -0.25 -27.04 -12.25
N VAL A 16 -0.62 -26.17 -13.19
CA VAL A 16 -1.39 -24.95 -12.93
C VAL A 16 -2.79 -25.29 -12.46
N TYR A 17 -3.44 -26.14 -13.25
CA TYR A 17 -4.74 -26.68 -12.93
C TYR A 17 -4.75 -27.48 -11.61
N ASN A 18 -3.76 -28.34 -11.38
CA ASN A 18 -3.64 -29.14 -10.15
C ASN A 18 -3.37 -28.27 -8.90
N TRP A 19 -2.67 -27.13 -9.02
CA TRP A 19 -2.59 -26.18 -7.89
C TRP A 19 -3.89 -25.45 -7.63
N MET A 20 -4.67 -25.19 -8.69
CA MET A 20 -5.95 -24.49 -8.60
C MET A 20 -7.08 -25.40 -8.11
N VAL A 21 -6.95 -26.73 -8.27
CA VAL A 21 -7.97 -27.72 -7.85
C VAL A 21 -7.80 -28.14 -6.38
N SER A 22 -6.57 -28.26 -5.86
CA SER A 22 -6.32 -28.63 -4.45
C SER A 22 -6.82 -27.54 -3.48
N PRO A 23 -7.74 -27.84 -2.55
CA PRO A 23 -8.24 -26.87 -1.56
C PRO A 23 -7.13 -26.27 -0.69
N GLN A 24 -6.15 -27.07 -0.28
CA GLN A 24 -5.05 -26.64 0.57
C GLN A 24 -4.12 -25.67 -0.17
N LYS A 25 -3.87 -25.95 -1.45
CA LYS A 25 -3.00 -25.12 -2.27
C LYS A 25 -3.67 -23.79 -2.64
N ARG A 26 -5.00 -23.81 -2.91
CA ARG A 26 -5.80 -22.59 -3.04
C ARG A 26 -5.76 -21.71 -1.80
N ARG A 27 -5.91 -22.28 -0.60
CA ARG A 27 -5.87 -21.52 0.65
C ARG A 27 -4.54 -20.78 0.81
N LYS A 28 -3.42 -21.49 0.62
CA LYS A 28 -2.08 -20.90 0.66
C LYS A 28 -1.90 -19.76 -0.33
N ILE A 29 -2.44 -19.88 -1.54
CA ILE A 29 -2.36 -18.81 -2.56
C ILE A 29 -3.18 -17.59 -2.15
N ILE A 30 -4.38 -17.79 -1.62
CA ILE A 30 -5.22 -16.69 -1.11
C ILE A 30 -4.48 -15.95 0.02
N ASP A 31 -3.81 -16.68 0.91
CA ASP A 31 -3.06 -16.08 2.02
C ASP A 31 -1.86 -15.27 1.50
N ILE A 32 -1.09 -15.82 0.56
CA ILE A 32 0.02 -15.10 -0.09
C ILE A 32 -0.49 -13.85 -0.81
N ALA A 33 -1.56 -13.97 -1.60
CA ALA A 33 -2.15 -12.85 -2.32
C ALA A 33 -2.60 -11.73 -1.36
N ARG A 34 -3.25 -12.09 -0.25
CA ARG A 34 -3.66 -11.13 0.78
C ARG A 34 -2.46 -10.41 1.40
N LYS A 35 -1.38 -11.12 1.72
CA LYS A 35 -0.15 -10.47 2.22
C LYS A 35 0.40 -9.47 1.22
N ILE A 36 0.54 -9.89 -0.05
CA ILE A 36 1.07 -9.04 -1.12
C ILE A 36 0.20 -7.78 -1.28
N ILE A 37 -1.12 -7.92 -1.25
CA ILE A 37 -2.05 -6.79 -1.35
C ILE A 37 -1.84 -5.82 -0.18
N ILE A 38 -1.78 -6.31 1.06
CA ILE A 38 -1.56 -5.46 2.24
C ILE A 38 -0.25 -4.70 2.09
N ILE A 39 0.86 -5.39 1.83
CA ILE A 39 2.19 -4.77 1.71
C ILE A 39 2.22 -3.78 0.54
N SER A 40 1.56 -4.08 -0.57
CA SER A 40 1.46 -3.18 -1.71
C SER A 40 0.74 -1.87 -1.34
N ILE A 41 -0.35 -1.96 -0.57
CA ILE A 41 -1.08 -0.79 -0.06
C ILE A 41 -0.17 0.08 0.84
N TRP A 42 0.60 -0.55 1.72
CA TRP A 42 1.60 0.11 2.55
C TRP A 42 2.67 0.82 1.68
N CYS A 43 3.16 0.19 0.62
CA CYS A 43 4.20 0.75 -0.25
C CYS A 43 3.74 1.95 -1.10
N ILE A 44 2.46 1.99 -1.52
CA ILE A 44 1.93 3.08 -2.35
C ILE A 44 1.42 4.28 -1.55
N HIS A 45 1.47 4.24 -0.21
CA HIS A 45 0.93 5.29 0.65
C HIS A 45 1.52 6.67 0.31
N ALA A 46 0.67 7.71 0.30
CA ALA A 46 1.08 9.06 -0.10
C ALA A 46 2.14 9.66 0.84
N ASN A 47 1.98 9.41 2.14
CA ASN A 47 2.93 9.82 3.16
C ASN A 47 4.13 8.84 3.19
N PRO A 48 5.37 9.31 2.97
CA PRO A 48 6.55 8.46 3.01
C PRO A 48 6.79 7.77 4.35
N SER A 49 6.37 8.38 5.46
CA SER A 49 6.53 7.82 6.81
C SER A 49 5.68 6.58 7.03
N ASP A 50 4.59 6.43 6.27
CA ASP A 50 3.71 5.26 6.34
C ASP A 50 4.21 4.13 5.43
N ARG A 51 5.29 4.32 4.66
CA ARG A 51 5.85 3.26 3.83
C ARG A 51 6.83 2.42 4.65
N PRO A 52 6.74 1.08 4.60
CA PRO A 52 7.70 0.22 5.26
C PRO A 52 9.06 0.33 4.56
N SER A 53 10.13 0.20 5.34
CA SER A 53 11.47 -0.03 4.76
C SER A 53 11.48 -1.35 4.00
N ILE A 54 12.41 -1.51 3.06
CA ILE A 54 12.52 -2.76 2.29
C ILE A 54 12.72 -3.97 3.21
N SER A 55 13.53 -3.84 4.26
CA SER A 55 13.76 -4.89 5.25
C SER A 55 12.48 -5.25 5.99
N LYS A 56 11.65 -4.26 6.35
CA LYS A 56 10.38 -4.52 7.01
C LYS A 56 9.37 -5.17 6.06
N ALA A 57 9.34 -4.77 4.80
CA ALA A 57 8.48 -5.40 3.79
C ALA A 57 8.87 -6.87 3.56
N ILE A 58 10.17 -7.20 3.58
CA ILE A 58 10.65 -8.59 3.50
C ILE A 58 10.21 -9.38 4.75
N GLU A 59 10.40 -8.84 5.95
CA GLU A 59 9.95 -9.47 7.20
C GLU A 59 8.43 -9.74 7.18
N MET A 60 7.63 -8.82 6.63
CA MET A 60 6.18 -8.97 6.46
C MET A 60 5.82 -10.08 5.44
N LEU A 61 6.59 -10.23 4.36
CA LEU A 61 6.39 -11.31 3.39
C LEU A 61 6.66 -12.69 4.01
N GLU A 62 7.75 -12.79 4.78
CA GLU A 62 8.21 -14.03 5.43
C GLU A 62 7.38 -14.39 6.67
N GLY A 63 6.85 -13.40 7.41
CA GLY A 63 6.07 -13.58 8.65
C GLY A 63 4.64 -14.14 8.47
N SER A 64 3.82 -14.21 9.52
CA SER A 64 2.42 -14.70 9.41
C SER A 64 1.45 -13.62 8.92
N LEU A 65 0.42 -14.00 8.14
CA LEU A 65 -0.64 -13.08 7.72
C LEU A 65 -1.41 -12.48 8.91
N GLU A 66 -1.61 -13.26 9.97
CA GLU A 66 -2.33 -12.81 11.17
C GLU A 66 -1.58 -11.71 11.95
N LEU A 67 -0.28 -11.60 11.74
CA LEU A 67 0.58 -10.60 12.38
C LEU A 67 0.74 -9.34 11.52
N LEU A 68 0.16 -9.31 10.31
CA LEU A 68 0.26 -8.13 9.44
C LEU A 68 -0.75 -7.06 9.86
N PRO A 69 -0.30 -5.88 10.30
CA PRO A 69 -1.21 -4.78 10.59
C PRO A 69 -1.88 -4.28 9.29
N VAL A 70 -3.17 -4.00 9.38
CA VAL A 70 -3.90 -3.33 8.30
C VAL A 70 -3.35 -1.90 8.15
N SER A 71 -3.03 -1.50 6.92
CA SER A 71 -2.57 -0.14 6.64
C SER A 71 -3.59 0.89 7.13
N PRO A 72 -3.15 2.04 7.66
CA PRO A 72 -4.01 3.19 7.89
C PRO A 72 -4.86 3.48 6.65
N ASN A 73 -6.11 3.91 6.84
CA ASN A 73 -6.95 4.33 5.72
C ASN A 73 -6.41 5.66 5.18
N PRO A 74 -6.11 5.78 3.87
CA PRO A 74 -5.65 7.05 3.30
C PRO A 74 -6.63 8.22 3.52
N ALA A 75 -7.92 7.96 3.77
CA ALA A 75 -8.90 9.00 4.09
C ALA A 75 -8.77 9.56 5.52
N SER A 76 -7.98 8.96 6.42
CA SER A 76 -7.78 9.46 7.79
C SER A 76 -6.58 10.40 7.93
N SER A 77 -5.76 10.58 6.89
CA SER A 77 -4.73 11.63 6.89
C SER A 77 -5.41 12.98 6.56
N SER A 78 -6.05 13.60 7.55
CA SER A 78 -6.59 14.96 7.42
C SER A 78 -5.49 15.94 7.00
N PRO A 79 -5.67 16.70 5.91
CA PRO A 79 -4.96 17.95 5.72
C PRO A 79 -5.99 19.07 5.90
N ILE A 80 -6.26 19.47 7.13
CA ILE A 80 -6.71 20.85 7.37
C ILE A 80 -5.63 21.46 8.24
N ALA A 81 -4.63 22.01 7.55
CA ALA A 81 -3.80 23.04 8.12
C ALA A 81 -4.74 24.10 8.70
N SER A 82 -4.69 24.29 10.02
CA SER A 82 -5.33 25.41 10.69
C SER A 82 -5.03 26.68 9.89
N PRO A 83 -6.02 27.52 9.53
CA PRO A 83 -5.73 28.79 8.91
C PRO A 83 -4.89 29.57 9.92
N ARG A 84 -3.60 29.73 9.64
CA ARG A 84 -2.75 30.66 10.37
C ARG A 84 -3.42 32.01 10.23
N ASN A 85 -3.92 32.55 11.35
CA ASN A 85 -4.32 33.93 11.49
C ASN A 85 -3.19 34.80 10.91
N PHE A 86 -3.39 35.32 9.70
CA PHE A 86 -2.66 36.50 9.27
C PHE A 86 -3.25 37.64 10.09
N GLU A 87 -2.60 37.95 11.21
CA GLU A 87 -2.83 39.20 11.91
C GLU A 87 -2.66 40.34 10.90
N ILE A 88 -3.78 40.96 10.54
CA ILE A 88 -3.78 42.24 9.87
C ILE A 88 -3.24 43.22 10.90
N ILE A 89 -1.93 43.47 10.86
CA ILE A 89 -1.32 44.59 11.56
C ILE A 89 -1.86 45.84 10.88
N SER A 90 -2.98 46.35 11.39
CA SER A 90 -3.40 47.72 11.14
C SER A 90 -2.28 48.64 11.63
N PRO A 91 -1.72 49.54 10.79
CA PRO A 91 -0.77 50.52 11.27
C PRO A 91 -1.54 51.61 12.01
N SER A 92 -1.87 51.35 13.27
CA SER A 92 -2.18 52.40 14.23
C SER A 92 -0.86 53.01 14.69
N GLY A 93 -0.36 53.97 13.91
CA GLY A 93 0.89 54.67 14.21
C GLY A 93 0.74 56.16 13.97
N THR A 94 0.16 56.87 14.93
CA THR A 94 0.40 58.31 15.10
C THR A 94 1.84 58.50 15.58
N PHE A 95 2.66 59.24 14.82
CA PHE A 95 3.86 59.85 15.36
C PHE A 95 3.97 61.30 14.88
N THR A 96 4.08 62.17 15.88
CA THR A 96 4.20 63.63 15.84
C THR A 96 5.66 64.08 15.75
N ASN A 97 5.86 65.28 15.17
CA ASN A 97 6.98 66.23 15.32
C ASN A 97 8.37 65.82 14.76
N SER A 98 9.19 66.73 14.20
CA SER A 98 9.29 68.21 14.32
C SER A 98 9.60 68.88 12.98
#